data_AF-A0A3B9H2P8-F1
#
_entry.id   AF-A0A3B9H2P8-F1
#
_cell.length_a   1.000
_cell.length_b   1.000
_cell.length_c   1.000
_cell.angle_alpha   90.00
_cell.angle_beta   90.00
_cell.angle_gamma   90.00
#
_symmetry.space_group_name_H-M   'P 1'
#
loop_
_entity.id
_entity.type
_entity.pdbx_description
1 polymer ?
#
loop_
_entity_poly.entity_id
_entity_poly.type
_entity_poly.pdbx_seq_one_letter_code
_entity_poly.pdbx_strand_id
1 'polypeptide(L)'
;MIVQGFDPIAAPEARLLILGSMPGVASLEAGQYYAHGRNAFWPIMEQLFGAGPEKPYPERQAILMESGVAVWDVLQFCRRKGSLDANIKAEVPNDFASFFAAQPGIDRILLNGGK
;
A
#
# COMPACT_ATOMS: atom_id res chain seq x y z
N MET A 1 -10.23 12.91 -12.25
CA MET A 1 -9.69 11.70 -12.90
C MET A 1 -10.18 10.47 -12.15
N ILE A 2 -10.35 9.35 -12.84
CA ILE A 2 -10.49 8.07 -12.16
C ILE A 2 -9.10 7.72 -11.65
N VAL A 3 -9.00 7.39 -10.37
CA VAL A 3 -7.77 6.89 -9.76
C VAL A 3 -7.99 5.42 -9.48
N GLN A 4 -7.04 4.60 -9.92
CA GLN A 4 -6.99 3.16 -9.69
C GLN A 4 -5.86 2.88 -8.70
N GLY A 5 -6.15 2.05 -7.70
CA GLY A 5 -5.17 1.55 -6.74
C GLY A 5 -4.22 0.56 -7.41
N PHE A 6 -3.18 0.15 -6.68
CA PHE A 6 -2.28 -0.89 -7.16
C PHE A 6 -2.71 -2.27 -6.65
N ASP A 7 -2.15 -3.30 -7.25
CA ASP A 7 -2.23 -4.67 -6.71
C ASP A 7 -1.47 -4.77 -5.39
N PRO A 8 -1.90 -5.63 -4.46
CA PRO A 8 -1.24 -5.77 -3.17
C PRO A 8 0.19 -6.29 -3.35
N ILE A 9 1.12 -5.79 -2.54
CA ILE A 9 2.38 -6.48 -2.26
C ILE A 9 2.04 -7.53 -1.20
N ALA A 10 2.06 -8.81 -1.53
CA ALA A 10 1.81 -9.87 -0.57
C ALA A 10 2.40 -11.20 -1.04
N ALA A 11 2.97 -11.96 -0.11
CA ALA A 11 3.27 -13.38 -0.26
C ALA A 11 2.27 -14.20 0.58
N PRO A 12 1.94 -15.45 0.21
CA PRO A 12 0.97 -16.29 0.94
C PRO A 12 1.22 -16.43 2.45
N GLU A 13 2.46 -16.25 2.89
CA GLU A 13 2.91 -16.34 4.28
C GLU A 13 2.80 -15.00 5.04
N ALA A 14 2.20 -13.97 4.43
CA ALA A 14 2.04 -12.66 5.06
C ALA A 14 1.29 -12.76 6.39
N ARG A 15 1.81 -12.08 7.41
CA ARG A 15 1.24 -12.02 8.77
C ARG A 15 0.78 -10.62 9.15
N LEU A 16 1.44 -9.62 8.58
CA LEU A 16 1.16 -8.21 8.80
C LEU A 16 0.64 -7.58 7.52
N LEU A 17 -0.47 -6.86 7.59
CA LEU A 17 -0.97 -6.04 6.48
C LEU A 17 -0.89 -4.56 6.84
N ILE A 18 -0.21 -3.76 6.04
CA ILE A 18 -0.18 -2.30 6.14
C ILE A 18 -1.10 -1.71 5.07
N LEU A 19 -2.14 -1.00 5.51
CA LEU A 19 -3.14 -0.38 4.65
C LEU A 19 -2.99 1.13 4.57
N GLY A 20 -2.79 1.64 3.37
CA GLY A 20 -3.04 3.04 3.04
C GLY A 20 -4.50 3.26 2.64
N SER A 21 -4.93 4.51 2.48
CA SER A 21 -6.28 4.81 1.99
C SER A 21 -6.36 4.69 0.46
N MET A 22 -5.47 5.37 -0.24
CA MET A 22 -5.39 5.43 -1.70
C MET A 22 -4.02 5.96 -2.12
N PRO A 23 -3.46 5.54 -3.28
CA PRO A 23 -2.21 6.11 -3.77
C PRO A 23 -2.27 7.64 -3.95
N GLY A 24 -1.25 8.30 -3.41
CA GLY A 24 -1.00 9.71 -3.67
C GLY A 24 -0.59 9.97 -5.11
N VAL A 25 -0.57 11.24 -5.54
CA VAL A 25 -0.17 11.62 -6.90
C VAL A 25 1.24 11.12 -7.24
N ALA A 26 2.21 11.35 -6.36
CA ALA A 26 3.59 10.88 -6.55
C ALA A 26 3.67 9.33 -6.64
N SER A 27 2.84 8.62 -5.87
CA SER A 27 2.75 7.16 -5.96
C SER A 27 2.24 6.69 -7.32
N LEU A 28 1.18 7.32 -7.82
CA LEU A 28 0.59 7.02 -9.13
C LEU A 28 1.56 7.30 -10.28
N GLU A 29 2.25 8.44 -10.23
CA GLU A 29 3.25 8.83 -11.23
C GLU A 29 4.45 7.87 -11.24
N ALA A 30 4.89 7.41 -10.06
CA ALA A 30 6.00 6.48 -9.92
C ALA A 30 5.61 5.00 -10.12
N GLY A 31 4.32 4.67 -10.10
CA GLY A 31 3.84 3.29 -10.04
C GLY A 31 4.26 2.55 -8.76
N GLN A 32 4.37 3.27 -7.64
CA GLN A 32 4.96 2.75 -6.40
C GLN A 32 4.14 3.15 -5.16
N TYR A 33 3.94 2.20 -4.23
CA TYR A 33 3.40 2.54 -2.92
C TYR A 33 4.30 3.55 -2.20
N TYR A 34 3.67 4.54 -1.56
CA TYR A 34 4.34 5.53 -0.70
C TYR A 34 5.55 6.26 -1.32
N ALA A 35 5.51 6.56 -2.63
CA ALA A 35 6.66 7.14 -3.36
C ALA A 35 6.96 8.60 -3.01
N HIS A 36 6.05 9.30 -2.32
CA HIS A 36 6.27 10.70 -1.97
C HIS A 36 7.40 10.81 -0.95
N GLY A 37 8.46 11.58 -1.23
CA GLY A 37 9.67 11.65 -0.39
C GLY A 37 9.49 12.13 1.06
N ARG A 38 8.34 12.73 1.39
CA ARG A 38 7.97 13.05 2.79
C ARG A 38 7.24 11.91 3.53
N ASN A 39 6.89 10.84 2.84
CA ASN A 39 6.24 9.68 3.45
C ASN A 39 7.29 8.84 4.18
N ALA A 40 7.07 8.56 5.46
CA ALA A 40 8.02 7.85 6.31
C ALA A 40 8.00 6.32 6.12
N PHE A 41 7.10 5.78 5.29
CA PHE A 41 6.96 4.33 5.12
C PHE A 41 8.28 3.65 4.77
N TRP A 42 8.94 4.04 3.67
CA TRP A 42 10.19 3.40 3.24
C TRP A 42 11.37 3.61 4.22
N PRO A 43 11.57 4.81 4.79
CA PRO A 43 12.53 4.97 5.89
C PRO A 43 12.27 4.06 7.10
N ILE A 44 11.00 3.82 7.48
CA ILE A 44 10.66 2.91 8.57
C ILE A 44 10.92 1.46 8.16
N MET A 45 10.54 1.06 6.94
CA MET A 45 10.78 -0.29 6.43
C MET A 45 12.28 -0.62 6.28
N GLU A 46 13.13 0.38 6.00
CA GLU A 46 14.60 0.22 6.06
C GLU A 46 15.05 -0.18 7.46
N GLN A 47 14.62 0.56 8.49
CA GLN A 47 15.06 0.31 9.85
C GLN A 47 14.56 -1.03 10.42
N LEU A 48 13.39 -1.49 9.97
CA LEU A 48 12.79 -2.73 10.47
C LEU A 48 13.20 -3.97 9.67
N PHE A 49 13.33 -3.85 8.34
CA PHE A 49 13.46 -4.99 7.43
C PHE A 49 14.58 -4.83 6.40
N GLY A 50 15.22 -3.66 6.31
CA GLY A 50 16.20 -3.34 5.26
C GLY A 50 15.56 -3.05 3.90
N ALA A 51 14.27 -2.72 3.84
CA ALA A 51 13.54 -2.40 2.60
C ALA A 51 13.49 -0.88 2.32
N GLY A 52 14.65 -0.22 2.25
CA GLY A 52 14.73 1.23 2.17
C GLY A 52 14.61 1.85 0.78
N PRO A 53 14.42 3.18 0.72
CA PRO A 53 14.15 3.91 -0.52
C PRO A 53 15.32 3.90 -1.53
N GLU A 54 16.55 3.66 -1.08
CA GLU A 54 17.74 3.57 -1.94
C GLU A 54 17.76 2.28 -2.78
N LYS A 55 16.93 1.29 -2.44
CA LYS A 55 16.82 0.04 -3.19
C LYS A 55 15.86 0.18 -4.38
N PRO A 56 16.09 -0.54 -5.48
CA PRO A 56 15.10 -0.70 -6.54
C PRO A 56 13.75 -1.15 -5.97
N TYR A 57 12.66 -0.65 -6.53
CA TYR A 57 11.31 -0.98 -6.03
C TYR A 57 11.00 -2.49 -5.99
N PRO A 58 11.36 -3.29 -7.01
CA PRO A 58 11.17 -4.74 -6.94
C PRO A 58 11.93 -5.41 -5.79
N GLU A 59 13.12 -4.91 -5.46
CA GLU A 59 13.92 -5.41 -4.33
C GLU A 59 13.24 -5.07 -3.00
N ARG A 60 12.74 -3.84 -2.85
CA ARG A 60 11.95 -3.45 -1.67
C ARG A 60 10.72 -4.35 -1.50
N GLN A 61 9.99 -4.63 -2.58
CA GLN A 61 8.82 -5.51 -2.55
C GLN A 61 9.19 -6.94 -2.10
N ALA A 62 10.28 -7.49 -2.64
CA ALA A 62 10.77 -8.82 -2.28
C ALA A 62 11.09 -8.91 -0.79
N ILE A 63 11.83 -7.94 -0.24
CA ILE A 63 12.19 -7.91 1.18
C ILE A 63 10.95 -7.86 2.07
N LEU A 64 9.93 -7.06 1.72
CA LEU A 64 8.68 -7.01 2.48
C LEU A 64 7.94 -8.36 2.44
N MET A 65 7.84 -8.98 1.26
CA MET A 65 7.21 -10.29 1.09
C MET A 65 7.93 -11.38 1.90
N GLU A 66 9.26 -11.42 1.85
CA GLU A 66 10.10 -12.35 2.63
C GLU A 66 10.00 -12.11 4.14
N SER A 67 9.72 -10.86 4.55
CA SER A 67 9.51 -10.48 5.95
C SER A 67 8.07 -10.72 6.45
N GLY A 68 7.19 -11.27 5.60
CA GLY A 68 5.79 -11.50 5.95
C GLY A 68 4.95 -10.23 6.06
N VAL A 69 5.39 -9.14 5.41
CA VAL A 69 4.72 -7.84 5.38
C VAL A 69 4.01 -7.64 4.05
N ALA A 70 2.68 -7.57 4.12
CA ALA A 70 1.83 -7.17 3.01
C ALA A 70 1.55 -5.67 3.04
N VAL A 71 1.39 -5.08 1.85
CA VAL A 71 1.05 -3.67 1.66
C VAL A 71 -0.06 -3.55 0.64
N TRP A 72 -1.10 -2.81 1.00
CA TRP A 72 -2.19 -2.49 0.07
C TRP A 72 -2.84 -1.14 0.40
N ASP A 73 -3.85 -0.77 -0.36
CA ASP A 73 -4.73 0.35 -0.09
C ASP A 73 -6.16 -0.13 0.16
N VAL A 74 -6.95 0.64 0.91
CA VAL A 74 -8.37 0.34 1.15
C VAL A 74 -9.19 0.48 -0.13
N LEU A 75 -8.91 1.50 -0.93
CA LEU A 75 -9.68 1.81 -2.13
C LEU A 75 -9.04 1.22 -3.39
N GLN A 76 -9.82 0.44 -4.13
CA GLN A 76 -9.47 -0.05 -5.46
C GLN A 76 -9.64 1.07 -6.50
N PHE A 77 -10.74 1.81 -6.39
CA PHE A 77 -11.07 2.89 -7.30
C PHE A 77 -11.71 4.06 -6.57
N CYS A 78 -11.40 5.27 -7.03
CA CYS A 78 -12.18 6.44 -6.68
C CYS A 78 -12.16 7.47 -7.80
N ARG A 79 -13.11 8.41 -7.77
CA ARG A 79 -13.03 9.64 -8.55
C ARG A 79 -12.44 10.72 -7.67
N ARG A 80 -11.27 11.23 -8.05
CA ARG A 80 -10.62 12.37 -7.38
C ARG A 80 -10.44 13.52 -8.37
N LYS A 81 -10.87 14.72 -7.99
CA LYS A 81 -10.59 15.96 -8.74
C LYS A 81 -9.51 16.75 -8.01
N GLY A 82 -8.33 16.88 -8.61
CA GLY A 82 -7.15 17.44 -7.93
C GLY A 82 -6.54 16.49 -6.90
N SER A 83 -5.71 17.01 -5.98
CA SER A 83 -4.99 16.23 -4.96
C SER A 83 -5.63 16.22 -3.57
N LEU A 84 -6.68 17.01 -3.34
CA LEU A 84 -7.34 17.10 -2.02
C LEU A 84 -8.29 15.92 -1.77
N ASP A 85 -8.15 15.28 -0.61
CA ASP A 85 -8.99 14.15 -0.19
C ASP A 85 -10.48 14.49 -0.06
N ALA A 86 -10.82 15.77 0.15
CA ALA A 86 -12.22 16.24 0.18
C ALA A 86 -12.95 16.05 -1.16
N ASN A 87 -12.22 15.81 -2.25
CA ASN A 87 -12.78 15.61 -3.59
C ASN A 87 -12.88 14.14 -4.00
N ILE A 88 -12.62 13.20 -3.09
CA ILE A 88 -12.83 11.78 -3.32
C ILE A 88 -14.34 11.51 -3.34
N LYS A 89 -14.81 10.88 -4.41
CA LYS A 89 -16.19 10.41 -4.58
C LYS A 89 -16.20 9.05 -5.28
N ALA A 90 -17.30 8.31 -5.15
CA ALA A 90 -17.48 7.00 -5.77
C ALA A 90 -16.35 6.03 -5.38
N GLU A 91 -16.18 5.87 -4.07
CA GLU A 91 -15.21 4.96 -3.47
C GLU A 91 -15.63 3.52 -3.69
N VAL A 92 -14.73 2.73 -4.27
CA VAL A 92 -14.87 1.28 -4.40
C VAL A 92 -13.74 0.67 -3.60
N PRO A 93 -14.03 -0.02 -2.48
CA PRO A 93 -13.01 -0.70 -1.72
C PRO A 93 -12.44 -1.89 -2.50
N ASN A 94 -11.22 -2.27 -2.17
CA ASN A 94 -10.62 -3.50 -2.62
C ASN A 94 -11.39 -4.74 -2.11
N ASP A 95 -11.31 -5.85 -2.86
CA ASP A 95 -11.91 -7.12 -2.46
C ASP A 95 -11.09 -7.80 -1.35
N PHE A 96 -11.33 -7.33 -0.13
CA PHE A 96 -10.71 -7.87 1.07
C PHE A 96 -11.12 -9.31 1.38
N ALA A 97 -12.32 -9.73 0.97
CA ALA A 97 -12.79 -11.09 1.23
C ALA A 97 -11.93 -12.11 0.46
N SER A 98 -11.73 -11.88 -0.84
CA SER A 98 -10.84 -12.71 -1.65
C SER A 98 -9.38 -12.60 -1.20
N PHE A 99 -8.93 -11.41 -0.81
CA PHE A 99 -7.57 -11.21 -0.32
C PHE A 99 -7.29 -12.00 0.96
N PHE A 100 -8.14 -11.90 1.98
CA PHE A 100 -7.95 -12.64 3.24
C PHE A 100 -8.12 -14.15 3.07
N ALA A 101 -8.94 -14.60 2.12
CA ALA A 101 -9.00 -16.02 1.75
C ALA A 101 -7.67 -16.53 1.17
N ALA A 102 -6.96 -15.69 0.40
CA ALA A 102 -5.64 -16.01 -0.14
C ALA A 102 -4.50 -15.81 0.88
N GLN A 103 -4.74 -15.04 1.94
CA GLN A 103 -3.76 -14.64 2.95
C GLN A 103 -4.21 -15.04 4.37
N PRO A 104 -4.40 -16.34 4.66
CA PRO A 104 -4.97 -16.79 5.92
C PRO A 104 -4.06 -16.54 7.14
N GLY A 105 -2.78 -16.23 6.91
CA GLY A 105 -1.80 -15.97 7.96
C GLY A 105 -1.85 -14.56 8.58
N ILE A 106 -2.61 -13.63 7.98
CA ILE A 106 -2.66 -12.24 8.45
C ILE A 106 -3.36 -12.18 9.82
N ASP A 107 -2.62 -11.76 10.83
CA ASP A 107 -3.08 -11.65 12.23
C ASP A 107 -2.97 -10.22 12.79
N ARG A 108 -2.44 -9.28 11.99
CA ARG A 108 -2.30 -7.86 12.31
C ARG A 108 -2.59 -6.99 11.08
N ILE A 109 -3.37 -5.93 11.29
CA ILE A 109 -3.63 -4.89 10.29
C ILE A 109 -3.19 -3.55 10.88
N LEU A 110 -2.31 -2.83 10.18
CA LEU A 110 -1.85 -1.50 10.54
C LEU A 110 -2.38 -0.49 9.52
N LEU A 111 -2.93 0.62 10.01
CA LEU A 111 -3.47 1.68 9.17
C LEU A 111 -2.42 2.80 9.04
N ASN A 112 -1.97 3.05 7.83
CA ASN A 112 -1.11 4.18 7.48
C ASN A 112 -1.97 5.37 7.04
N GLY A 113 -2.66 5.98 8.01
CA GLY A 113 -3.60 7.07 7.80
C GLY A 113 -4.53 7.24 9.00
N GLY A 114 -5.05 8.45 9.20
CA GLY A 114 -5.94 8.80 10.32
C GLY A 114 -7.41 8.94 9.94
N LYS A 115 -7.81 8.49 8.74
CA LYS A 115 -9.17 8.60 8.23
C LYS A 115 -9.88 7.26 8.26
#